data_AF-A0A497CV97-F1
#
_entry.id   AF-A0A497CV97-F1
#
_cell.length_a   1.000
_cell.length_b   1.000
_cell.length_c   1.000
_cell.angle_alpha   90.00
_cell.angle_beta   90.00
_cell.angle_gamma   90.00
#
_symmetry.space_group_name_H-M   'P 1'
#
loop_
_entity.id
_entity.type
_entity.pdbx_description
1 polymer ?
#
loop_
_entity_poly.entity_id
_entity_poly.type
_entity_poly.pdbx_seq_one_letter_code
_entity_poly.pdbx_strand_id
1 'polypeptide(L)'
;MAFLVSLPMFSQEKGSGPVSKQERSVENFKAIKIGGAAEIILMQGKEQSVVVETNANIQDRVEVNVSNNTLAVKLNNIKKYDVLKLYITAVKIERIQLSGAAELRAADTISGGNLQLVASGASDIEMLVDYNNIVTKASGASVVRLDGKSASHTIEVSGASEVKAKSLLTTTTIVKASGASSCFVNAKTNLTYQVSGASDVSYVGKPQTVIVENNKGTEKVVILRDSTRTSSYYNYSDTTSVNVGSLNLEVIEGNDTTKVSIGGHTLIVDDDGNVKFKRNKKLKFNGHWGGFELGINGYVTPDFNTNWGAEYDYLNLRYEKSIAVNLNIYEQNIALNKDKNIGLITGVGFSWVNYRFNPPTYLEPTSPTLEG
;
A
#
# COMPACT_ATOMS: atom_id res chain seq x y z
N MET A 1 29.46 -41.18 -41.17
CA MET A 1 30.35 -40.03 -40.92
C MET A 1 29.96 -39.44 -39.58
N ALA A 2 30.64 -39.82 -38.50
CA ALA A 2 30.34 -39.32 -37.16
C ALA A 2 31.09 -37.99 -36.97
N PHE A 3 30.36 -36.89 -36.83
CA PHE A 3 30.93 -35.60 -36.48
C PHE A 3 31.23 -35.59 -34.98
N LEU A 4 32.52 -35.71 -34.64
CA LEU A 4 33.02 -35.51 -33.29
C LEU A 4 33.16 -34.01 -33.07
N VAL A 5 32.22 -33.41 -32.35
CA VAL A 5 32.31 -32.01 -31.92
C VAL A 5 33.15 -31.98 -30.64
N SER A 6 34.44 -31.66 -30.75
CA SER A 6 35.25 -31.33 -29.58
C SER A 6 34.97 -29.89 -29.17
N LEU A 7 34.20 -29.70 -28.11
CA LEU A 7 34.13 -28.40 -27.44
C LEU A 7 35.45 -28.19 -26.67
N PRO A 8 36.21 -27.11 -26.92
CA PRO A 8 37.38 -26.82 -26.11
C PRO A 8 36.93 -26.58 -24.67
N MET A 9 37.36 -27.47 -23.77
CA MET A 9 37.11 -27.36 -22.34
C MET A 9 38.04 -26.27 -21.79
N PHE A 10 37.54 -25.03 -21.71
CA PHE A 10 38.27 -23.96 -21.05
C PHE A 10 38.35 -24.28 -19.55
N SER A 11 39.56 -24.53 -19.06
CA SER A 11 39.81 -24.76 -17.63
C SER A 11 39.43 -23.52 -16.83
N GLN A 12 38.49 -23.66 -15.90
CA GLN A 12 38.14 -22.58 -14.98
C GLN A 12 39.15 -22.52 -13.83
N GLU A 13 39.61 -21.32 -13.52
CA GLU A 13 40.62 -21.07 -12.50
C GLU A 13 40.03 -20.70 -11.14
N LYS A 14 40.71 -21.11 -10.08
CA LYS A 14 40.38 -20.76 -8.70
C LYS A 14 41.26 -19.60 -8.26
N GLY A 15 40.66 -18.55 -7.72
CA GLY A 15 41.35 -17.47 -7.02
C GLY A 15 42.21 -18.02 -5.88
N SER A 16 43.47 -17.61 -5.85
CA SER A 16 44.47 -18.02 -4.87
C SER A 16 45.57 -16.96 -4.73
N GLY A 17 46.33 -17.03 -3.63
CA GLY A 17 47.34 -16.02 -3.33
C GLY A 17 46.73 -14.71 -2.79
N PRO A 18 47.58 -13.69 -2.57
CA PRO A 18 47.16 -12.46 -1.90
C PRO A 18 46.12 -11.70 -2.72
N VAL A 19 45.19 -11.06 -2.03
CA VAL A 19 44.28 -10.08 -2.62
C VAL A 19 45.06 -8.78 -2.87
N SER A 20 44.92 -8.22 -4.05
CA SER A 20 45.61 -7.01 -4.48
C SER A 20 44.68 -6.09 -5.25
N LYS A 21 44.97 -4.78 -5.21
CA LYS A 21 44.28 -3.77 -5.99
C LYS A 21 45.09 -3.44 -7.24
N GLN A 22 44.45 -3.44 -8.40
CA GLN A 22 45.05 -3.00 -9.65
C GLN A 22 44.17 -1.96 -10.32
N GLU A 23 44.77 -0.82 -10.64
CA GLU A 23 44.11 0.21 -11.43
C GLU A 23 44.07 -0.21 -12.90
N ARG A 24 42.96 0.13 -13.58
CA ARG A 24 42.73 -0.15 -14.98
C ARG A 24 42.66 1.17 -15.73
N SER A 25 43.55 1.35 -16.70
CA SER A 25 43.46 2.47 -17.64
C SER A 25 42.23 2.27 -18.52
N VAL A 26 41.31 3.22 -18.47
CA VAL A 26 40.05 3.17 -19.22
C VAL A 26 39.81 4.49 -19.95
N GLU A 27 39.14 4.40 -21.10
CA GLU A 27 38.59 5.58 -21.75
C GLU A 27 37.43 6.18 -20.95
N ASN A 28 36.97 7.36 -21.35
CA ASN A 28 35.83 7.99 -20.70
C ASN A 28 34.54 7.16 -20.90
N PHE A 29 33.74 7.05 -19.83
CA PHE A 29 32.48 6.32 -19.86
C PHE A 29 31.36 7.07 -19.14
N LYS A 30 30.13 6.82 -19.57
CA LYS A 30 28.89 7.30 -18.94
C LYS A 30 27.94 6.17 -18.59
N ALA A 31 28.27 4.94 -18.99
CA ALA A 31 27.49 3.75 -18.72
C ALA A 31 28.35 2.66 -18.10
N ILE A 32 27.75 1.85 -17.24
CA ILE A 32 28.38 0.69 -16.59
C ILE A 32 27.58 -0.55 -16.97
N LYS A 33 28.25 -1.60 -17.42
CA LYS A 33 27.68 -2.91 -17.71
C LYS A 33 28.52 -4.01 -17.08
N ILE A 34 28.02 -4.63 -16.02
CA ILE A 34 28.75 -5.64 -15.26
C ILE A 34 27.90 -6.89 -15.12
N GLY A 35 28.51 -8.03 -15.40
CA GLY A 35 27.87 -9.34 -15.32
C GLY A 35 28.67 -10.29 -14.43
N GLY A 36 27.98 -11.29 -13.89
CA GLY A 36 28.59 -12.29 -13.01
C GLY A 36 28.35 -11.96 -11.54
N ALA A 37 29.28 -12.35 -10.67
CA ALA A 37 29.16 -12.14 -9.24
C ALA A 37 30.28 -11.19 -8.78
N ALA A 38 30.01 -9.90 -8.80
CA ALA A 38 30.99 -8.88 -8.40
C ALA A 38 30.32 -7.86 -7.48
N GLU A 39 31.08 -7.32 -6.54
CA GLU A 39 30.67 -6.20 -5.70
C GLU A 39 31.24 -4.90 -6.29
N ILE A 40 30.40 -3.89 -6.44
CA ILE A 40 30.75 -2.61 -7.06
C ILE A 40 30.52 -1.48 -6.06
N ILE A 41 31.55 -0.67 -5.85
CA ILE A 41 31.48 0.59 -5.12
C ILE A 41 31.56 1.72 -6.15
N LEU A 42 30.43 2.40 -6.36
CA LEU A 42 30.32 3.53 -7.29
C LEU A 42 30.52 4.85 -6.55
N MET A 43 31.39 5.69 -7.08
CA MET A 43 31.67 7.04 -6.61
C MET A 43 31.50 8.04 -7.74
N GLN A 44 31.12 9.27 -7.41
CA GLN A 44 31.12 10.38 -8.36
C GLN A 44 32.28 11.34 -8.04
N GLY A 45 33.06 11.73 -9.04
CA GLY A 45 34.28 12.53 -8.86
C GLY A 45 34.64 13.37 -10.08
N LYS A 46 35.73 14.14 -9.99
CA LYS A 46 36.21 14.99 -11.11
C LYS A 46 36.94 14.21 -12.19
N GLU A 47 37.50 13.06 -11.84
CA GLU A 47 38.25 12.18 -12.72
C GLU A 47 37.65 10.78 -12.67
N GLN A 48 37.80 10.04 -13.77
CA GLN A 48 37.31 8.66 -13.85
C GLN A 48 38.42 7.70 -13.44
N SER A 49 38.08 6.68 -12.65
CA SER A 49 39.01 5.64 -12.26
C SER A 49 38.30 4.31 -12.08
N VAL A 50 39.00 3.22 -12.39
CA VAL A 50 38.51 1.86 -12.18
C VAL A 50 39.61 1.05 -11.51
N VAL A 51 39.33 0.55 -10.32
CA VAL A 51 40.26 -0.29 -9.54
C VAL A 51 39.62 -1.64 -9.28
N VAL A 52 40.34 -2.71 -9.63
CA VAL A 52 39.94 -4.10 -9.43
C VAL A 52 40.67 -4.66 -8.22
N GLU A 53 39.91 -5.11 -7.22
CA GLU A 53 40.42 -5.83 -6.05
C GLU A 53 40.05 -7.31 -6.12
N THR A 54 41.05 -8.16 -6.30
CA THR A 54 40.86 -9.62 -6.33
C THR A 54 42.16 -10.38 -6.05
N ASN A 55 42.12 -11.72 -6.00
CA ASN A 55 43.30 -12.56 -5.85
C ASN A 55 44.28 -12.34 -7.03
N ALA A 56 45.58 -12.24 -6.74
CA ALA A 56 46.60 -11.88 -7.73
C ALA A 56 46.60 -12.77 -8.99
N ASN A 57 46.34 -14.07 -8.85
CA ASN A 57 46.36 -15.02 -9.97
C ASN A 57 45.20 -14.87 -10.97
N ILE A 58 44.12 -14.18 -10.58
CA ILE A 58 42.93 -13.98 -11.42
C ILE A 58 42.73 -12.51 -11.83
N GLN A 59 43.69 -11.63 -11.53
CA GLN A 59 43.61 -10.22 -11.94
C GLN A 59 43.42 -10.06 -13.46
N ASP A 60 44.17 -10.83 -14.27
CA ASP A 60 44.08 -10.81 -15.73
C ASP A 60 42.83 -11.53 -16.28
N ARG A 61 42.08 -12.23 -15.41
CA ARG A 61 40.81 -12.88 -15.75
C ARG A 61 39.62 -11.92 -15.58
N VAL A 62 39.84 -10.76 -14.97
CA VAL A 62 38.88 -9.66 -14.87
C VAL A 62 39.16 -8.65 -15.98
N GLU A 63 38.46 -8.82 -17.09
CA GLU A 63 38.62 -8.00 -18.28
C GLU A 63 37.77 -6.73 -18.17
N VAL A 64 38.41 -5.57 -18.30
CA VAL A 64 37.76 -4.25 -18.19
C VAL A 64 37.98 -3.51 -19.51
N ASN A 65 36.91 -3.24 -20.24
CA ASN A 65 36.97 -2.53 -21.51
C ASN A 65 35.92 -1.42 -21.57
N VAL A 66 36.22 -0.33 -22.27
CA VAL A 66 35.23 0.69 -22.60
C VAL A 66 34.89 0.61 -24.08
N SER A 67 33.61 0.56 -24.41
CA SER A 67 33.13 0.66 -25.78
C SER A 67 31.83 1.46 -25.80
N ASN A 68 31.67 2.37 -26.76
CA ASN A 68 30.49 3.24 -26.87
C ASN A 68 30.15 3.95 -25.53
N ASN A 69 31.16 4.52 -24.87
CA ASN A 69 31.03 5.14 -23.53
C ASN A 69 30.50 4.20 -22.43
N THR A 70 30.55 2.88 -22.63
CA THR A 70 30.12 1.87 -21.67
C THR A 70 31.32 1.11 -21.14
N LEU A 71 31.58 1.25 -19.84
CA LEU A 71 32.50 0.41 -19.10
C LEU A 71 31.89 -0.99 -18.94
N ALA A 72 32.48 -1.98 -19.60
CA ALA A 72 32.10 -3.37 -19.53
C ALA A 72 33.13 -4.16 -18.73
N VAL A 73 32.67 -4.90 -17.73
CA VAL A 73 33.51 -5.85 -16.98
C VAL A 73 33.06 -7.27 -17.26
N LYS A 74 34.00 -8.11 -17.70
CA LYS A 74 33.77 -9.51 -18.03
C LYS A 74 34.68 -10.40 -17.20
N LEU A 75 34.09 -11.42 -16.58
CA LEU A 75 34.81 -12.43 -15.80
C LEU A 75 35.03 -13.66 -16.69
N ASN A 76 36.29 -13.97 -17.00
CA ASN A 76 36.64 -15.03 -17.91
C ASN A 76 37.16 -16.26 -17.14
N ASN A 77 36.44 -17.39 -17.24
CA ASN A 77 36.88 -18.69 -16.71
C ASN A 77 37.28 -18.68 -15.23
N ILE A 78 36.51 -18.00 -14.37
CA ILE A 78 36.76 -17.99 -12.91
C ILE A 78 35.75 -18.91 -12.23
N LYS A 79 36.22 -19.93 -11.51
CA LYS A 79 35.39 -20.90 -10.78
C LYS A 79 34.98 -20.41 -9.39
N LYS A 80 35.93 -19.81 -8.67
CA LYS A 80 35.77 -19.31 -7.29
C LYS A 80 36.85 -18.26 -7.04
N TYR A 81 36.58 -17.29 -6.18
CA TYR A 81 37.51 -16.26 -5.72
C TYR A 81 37.18 -15.91 -4.27
N ASP A 82 38.13 -15.32 -3.56
CA ASP A 82 37.94 -14.88 -2.17
C ASP A 82 37.27 -13.49 -2.14
N VAL A 83 37.73 -12.59 -3.01
CA VAL A 83 37.23 -11.22 -3.14
C VAL A 83 37.19 -10.84 -4.62
N LEU A 84 36.13 -10.15 -5.04
CA LEU A 84 36.04 -9.48 -6.34
C LEU A 84 35.26 -8.19 -6.17
N LYS A 85 35.98 -7.10 -5.90
CA LYS A 85 35.42 -5.76 -5.73
C LYS A 85 35.92 -4.83 -6.83
N LEU A 86 35.02 -3.99 -7.33
CA LEU A 86 35.30 -2.95 -8.31
C LEU A 86 35.03 -1.60 -7.67
N TYR A 87 36.04 -0.75 -7.60
CA TYR A 87 35.88 0.65 -7.22
C TYR A 87 35.83 1.47 -8.50
N ILE A 88 34.69 2.11 -8.78
CA ILE A 88 34.45 2.85 -10.01
C ILE A 88 34.15 4.30 -9.64
N THR A 89 35.00 5.22 -10.06
CA THR A 89 34.74 6.65 -10.00
C THR A 89 34.32 7.15 -11.37
N ALA A 90 33.21 7.86 -11.46
CA ALA A 90 32.74 8.45 -12.71
C ALA A 90 32.43 9.94 -12.55
N VAL A 91 32.58 10.70 -13.62
CA VAL A 91 32.18 12.12 -13.64
C VAL A 91 30.66 12.25 -13.76
N LYS A 92 30.07 11.44 -14.65
CA LYS A 92 28.63 11.40 -14.90
C LYS A 92 28.24 9.97 -15.23
N ILE A 93 27.10 9.53 -14.69
CA ILE A 93 26.51 8.25 -15.04
C ILE A 93 25.12 8.48 -15.63
N GLU A 94 24.85 7.80 -16.73
CA GLU A 94 23.56 7.85 -17.44
C GLU A 94 22.91 6.47 -17.50
N ARG A 95 23.69 5.39 -17.36
CA ARG A 95 23.17 4.02 -17.37
C ARG A 95 24.00 3.07 -16.51
N ILE A 96 23.32 2.22 -15.75
CA ILE A 96 23.91 1.11 -15.00
C ILE A 96 23.15 -0.16 -15.37
N GLN A 97 23.87 -1.19 -15.80
CA GLN A 97 23.32 -2.49 -16.12
C GLN A 97 24.06 -3.57 -15.36
N LEU A 98 23.37 -4.22 -14.42
CA LEU A 98 23.87 -5.37 -13.68
C LEU A 98 23.13 -6.64 -14.11
N SER A 99 23.87 -7.74 -14.16
CA SER A 99 23.34 -9.06 -14.49
C SER A 99 24.08 -10.16 -13.71
N GLY A 100 23.42 -11.29 -13.47
CA GLY A 100 24.00 -12.36 -12.65
C GLY A 100 23.72 -12.12 -11.17
N ALA A 101 24.73 -12.27 -10.31
CA ALA A 101 24.65 -12.06 -8.87
C ALA A 101 25.56 -10.88 -8.45
N ALA A 102 25.48 -9.79 -9.22
CA ALA A 102 26.27 -8.59 -9.00
C ALA A 102 25.57 -7.63 -8.03
N GLU A 103 26.36 -6.97 -7.18
CA GLU A 103 25.88 -6.02 -6.17
C GLU A 103 26.54 -4.67 -6.41
N LEU A 104 25.76 -3.58 -6.45
CA LEU A 104 26.29 -2.23 -6.54
C LEU A 104 25.81 -1.36 -5.39
N ARG A 105 26.75 -0.64 -4.78
CA ARG A 105 26.48 0.38 -3.78
C ARG A 105 27.11 1.70 -4.21
N ALA A 106 26.34 2.78 -4.16
CA ALA A 106 26.92 4.11 -4.24
C ALA A 106 27.53 4.50 -2.89
N ALA A 107 28.75 5.02 -2.89
CA ALA A 107 29.42 5.46 -1.67
C ALA A 107 28.84 6.79 -1.11
N ASP A 108 28.27 7.60 -2.00
CA ASP A 108 27.61 8.88 -1.69
C ASP A 108 26.51 9.15 -2.75
N THR A 109 25.88 10.31 -2.68
CA THR A 109 24.88 10.79 -3.63
C THR A 109 25.47 10.83 -5.03
N ILE A 110 24.79 10.16 -5.97
CA ILE A 110 25.09 10.27 -7.40
C ILE A 110 24.08 11.22 -8.04
N SER A 111 24.59 12.22 -8.75
CA SER A 111 23.78 13.27 -9.36
C SER A 111 23.90 13.30 -10.89
N GLY A 112 22.80 13.66 -11.56
CA GLY A 112 22.80 13.80 -13.02
C GLY A 112 21.45 14.21 -13.62
N GLY A 113 21.35 14.12 -14.95
CA GLY A 113 20.13 14.47 -15.68
C GLY A 113 19.18 13.27 -15.79
N ASN A 114 19.62 12.24 -16.51
CA ASN A 114 18.85 11.02 -16.75
C ASN A 114 19.65 9.82 -16.29
N LEU A 115 19.02 8.89 -15.56
CA LEU A 115 19.62 7.64 -15.12
C LEU A 115 18.75 6.47 -15.55
N GLN A 116 19.36 5.48 -16.20
CA GLN A 116 18.72 4.20 -16.47
C GLN A 116 19.39 3.08 -15.67
N LEU A 117 18.64 2.44 -14.80
CA LEU A 117 19.05 1.28 -14.02
C LEU A 117 18.42 0.03 -14.62
N VAL A 118 19.24 -0.98 -14.91
CA VAL A 118 18.80 -2.29 -15.40
C VAL A 118 19.42 -3.35 -14.50
N ALA A 119 18.59 -4.02 -13.72
CA ALA A 119 18.97 -5.14 -12.85
C ALA A 119 18.32 -6.42 -13.37
N SER A 120 19.11 -7.45 -13.64
CA SER A 120 18.61 -8.77 -14.02
C SER A 120 19.35 -9.90 -13.31
N GLY A 121 18.72 -11.07 -13.22
CA GLY A 121 19.24 -12.20 -12.44
C GLY A 121 18.95 -12.01 -10.95
N ALA A 122 19.95 -12.23 -10.11
CA ALA A 122 19.92 -12.04 -8.65
C ALA A 122 20.79 -10.84 -8.26
N SER A 123 20.63 -9.71 -8.96
CA SER A 123 21.43 -8.50 -8.73
C SER A 123 20.81 -7.58 -7.67
N ASP A 124 21.66 -6.87 -6.93
CA ASP A 124 21.27 -5.87 -5.93
C ASP A 124 21.86 -4.50 -6.29
N ILE A 125 21.05 -3.44 -6.26
CA ILE A 125 21.48 -2.06 -6.47
C ILE A 125 21.00 -1.22 -5.30
N GLU A 126 21.91 -0.52 -4.63
CA GLU A 126 21.61 0.42 -3.56
C GLU A 126 22.28 1.78 -3.82
N MET A 127 21.49 2.83 -3.98
CA MET A 127 22.01 4.15 -4.33
C MET A 127 21.22 5.30 -3.69
N LEU A 128 21.95 6.32 -3.24
CA LEU A 128 21.42 7.65 -2.96
C LEU A 128 21.54 8.50 -4.23
N VAL A 129 20.44 9.06 -4.73
CA VAL A 129 20.39 9.70 -6.06
C VAL A 129 19.76 11.08 -6.06
N ASP A 130 20.28 11.97 -6.91
CA ASP A 130 19.72 13.28 -7.26
C ASP A 130 19.69 13.44 -8.79
N TYR A 131 18.59 13.04 -9.41
CA TYR A 131 18.42 13.05 -10.87
C TYR A 131 17.15 13.75 -11.30
N ASN A 132 17.06 14.23 -12.54
CA ASN A 132 15.77 14.72 -13.05
C ASN A 132 14.86 13.56 -13.44
N ASN A 133 15.39 12.54 -14.11
CA ASN A 133 14.61 11.40 -14.58
C ASN A 133 15.32 10.08 -14.29
N ILE A 134 14.60 9.14 -13.69
CA ILE A 134 15.10 7.80 -13.41
C ILE A 134 14.22 6.77 -14.11
N VAL A 135 14.84 5.82 -14.80
CA VAL A 135 14.17 4.63 -15.35
C VAL A 135 14.77 3.40 -14.69
N THR A 136 13.96 2.63 -13.98
CA THR A 136 14.38 1.39 -13.32
C THR A 136 13.72 0.20 -14.01
N LYS A 137 14.53 -0.73 -14.52
CA LYS A 137 14.09 -2.01 -15.06
C LYS A 137 14.66 -3.13 -14.20
N ALA A 138 13.81 -3.92 -13.57
CA ALA A 138 14.21 -5.01 -12.69
C ALA A 138 13.52 -6.32 -13.10
N SER A 139 14.29 -7.39 -13.31
CA SER A 139 13.77 -8.71 -13.68
C SER A 139 14.55 -9.86 -13.02
N GLY A 140 13.96 -11.06 -13.03
CA GLY A 140 14.53 -12.25 -12.38
C GLY A 140 14.17 -12.29 -10.89
N ALA A 141 15.16 -12.11 -10.03
CA ALA A 141 15.08 -12.03 -8.57
C ALA A 141 15.96 -10.88 -8.07
N SER A 142 15.86 -9.72 -8.73
CA SER A 142 16.69 -8.55 -8.45
C SER A 142 16.07 -7.62 -7.43
N VAL A 143 16.90 -6.88 -6.70
CA VAL A 143 16.48 -5.87 -5.72
C VAL A 143 17.10 -4.54 -6.08
N VAL A 144 16.28 -3.48 -6.12
CA VAL A 144 16.75 -2.11 -6.36
C VAL A 144 16.25 -1.21 -5.23
N ARG A 145 17.18 -0.62 -4.48
CA ARG A 145 16.94 0.34 -3.39
C ARG A 145 17.41 1.72 -3.82
N LEU A 146 16.50 2.68 -3.87
CA LEU A 146 16.79 4.06 -4.22
C LEU A 146 16.28 5.01 -3.14
N ASP A 147 17.16 5.89 -2.70
CA ASP A 147 16.87 6.98 -1.78
C ASP A 147 17.24 8.32 -2.45
N GLY A 148 16.69 9.44 -1.96
CA GLY A 148 17.05 10.79 -2.43
C GLY A 148 15.89 11.50 -3.11
N LYS A 149 16.12 12.12 -4.27
CA LYS A 149 15.08 12.87 -4.99
C LYS A 149 15.16 12.72 -6.51
N SER A 150 14.00 12.80 -7.17
CA SER A 150 13.90 12.90 -8.61
C SER A 150 12.69 13.72 -9.06
N ALA A 151 12.69 14.28 -10.27
CA ALA A 151 11.46 14.84 -10.83
C ALA A 151 10.52 13.71 -11.31
N SER A 152 11.05 12.76 -12.08
CA SER A 152 10.30 11.60 -12.59
C SER A 152 10.97 10.26 -12.26
N HIS A 153 10.15 9.24 -12.02
CA HIS A 153 10.62 7.86 -11.86
C HIS A 153 9.70 6.87 -12.57
N THR A 154 10.23 6.20 -13.58
CA THR A 154 9.53 5.13 -14.31
C THR A 154 10.11 3.78 -13.89
N ILE A 155 9.26 2.87 -13.44
CA ILE A 155 9.62 1.54 -12.96
C ILE A 155 8.96 0.49 -13.83
N GLU A 156 9.74 -0.42 -14.38
CA GLU A 156 9.29 -1.66 -15.01
C GLU A 156 9.86 -2.83 -14.22
N VAL A 157 9.00 -3.60 -13.54
CA VAL A 157 9.43 -4.73 -12.71
C VAL A 157 8.71 -6.01 -13.13
N SER A 158 9.46 -7.10 -13.20
CA SER A 158 8.95 -8.44 -13.52
C SER A 158 9.68 -9.55 -12.76
N GLY A 159 9.15 -10.77 -12.81
CA GLY A 159 9.69 -11.92 -12.07
C GLY A 159 9.43 -11.80 -10.56
N ALA A 160 10.37 -12.28 -9.75
CA ALA A 160 10.38 -12.17 -8.29
C ALA A 160 11.27 -11.00 -7.82
N SER A 161 11.16 -9.85 -8.50
CA SER A 161 12.02 -8.69 -8.27
C SER A 161 11.36 -7.64 -7.37
N GLU A 162 12.16 -6.84 -6.68
CA GLU A 162 11.70 -5.84 -5.72
C GLU A 162 12.32 -4.47 -5.98
N VAL A 163 11.51 -3.41 -5.98
CA VAL A 163 11.97 -2.01 -6.06
C VAL A 163 11.54 -1.26 -4.81
N LYS A 164 12.51 -0.85 -3.98
CA LYS A 164 12.33 -0.09 -2.75
C LYS A 164 12.77 1.36 -2.97
N ALA A 165 11.80 2.22 -3.23
CA ALA A 165 11.97 3.65 -3.51
C ALA A 165 11.10 4.52 -2.57
N LYS A 166 10.80 4.05 -1.35
CA LYS A 166 9.99 4.79 -0.37
C LYS A 166 10.67 6.07 0.12
N SER A 167 12.01 6.11 0.13
CA SER A 167 12.79 7.29 0.52
C SER A 167 13.31 8.09 -0.67
N LEU A 168 12.89 7.74 -1.90
CA LEU A 168 13.13 8.52 -3.11
C LEU A 168 11.93 9.43 -3.37
N LEU A 169 12.03 10.71 -3.02
CA LEU A 169 10.95 11.66 -3.24
C LEU A 169 10.85 12.04 -4.72
N THR A 170 9.72 11.73 -5.36
CA THR A 170 9.47 12.09 -6.76
C THR A 170 8.30 13.06 -6.94
N THR A 171 8.26 13.78 -8.06
CA THR A 171 7.05 14.54 -8.45
C THR A 171 6.05 13.62 -9.15
N THR A 172 6.52 12.83 -10.11
CA THR A 172 5.71 11.86 -10.85
C THR A 172 6.37 10.48 -10.83
N THR A 173 5.59 9.45 -10.52
CA THR A 173 6.03 8.04 -10.59
C THR A 173 5.09 7.24 -11.48
N ILE A 174 5.67 6.43 -12.37
CA ILE A 174 4.95 5.46 -13.21
C ILE A 174 5.48 4.07 -12.88
N VAL A 175 4.60 3.13 -12.54
CA VAL A 175 4.98 1.75 -12.18
C VAL A 175 4.27 0.76 -13.10
N LYS A 176 5.04 -0.17 -13.69
CA LYS A 176 4.52 -1.34 -14.39
C LYS A 176 5.07 -2.58 -13.71
N ALA A 177 4.22 -3.26 -12.94
CA ALA A 177 4.58 -4.45 -12.18
C ALA A 177 3.89 -5.70 -12.75
N SER A 178 4.66 -6.78 -12.86
CA SER A 178 4.20 -8.05 -13.41
C SER A 178 4.86 -9.25 -12.72
N GLY A 179 4.29 -10.45 -12.85
CA GLY A 179 4.84 -11.65 -12.23
C GLY A 179 4.57 -11.71 -10.72
N ALA A 180 5.61 -11.91 -9.91
CA ALA A 180 5.56 -11.96 -8.44
C ALA A 180 6.44 -10.85 -7.84
N SER A 181 6.31 -9.64 -8.38
CA SER A 181 7.16 -8.49 -8.06
C SER A 181 6.54 -7.56 -7.03
N SER A 182 7.37 -6.79 -6.32
CA SER A 182 6.91 -5.77 -5.38
C SER A 182 7.59 -4.42 -5.64
N CYS A 183 6.81 -3.34 -5.58
CA CYS A 183 7.31 -1.98 -5.69
C CYS A 183 6.81 -1.15 -4.51
N PHE A 184 7.69 -0.35 -3.93
CA PHE A 184 7.34 0.59 -2.88
C PHE A 184 7.89 1.98 -3.21
N VAL A 185 7.02 2.93 -3.53
CA VAL A 185 7.39 4.24 -4.12
C VAL A 185 6.93 5.46 -3.30
N ASN A 186 7.45 6.65 -3.62
CA ASN A 186 7.06 7.90 -2.99
C ASN A 186 6.88 9.01 -4.03
N ALA A 187 5.62 9.36 -4.34
CA ALA A 187 5.28 10.40 -5.31
C ALA A 187 4.49 11.54 -4.68
N LYS A 188 4.86 12.78 -5.03
CA LYS A 188 4.23 14.00 -4.51
C LYS A 188 2.97 14.40 -5.29
N THR A 189 3.02 14.36 -6.62
CA THR A 189 1.93 14.87 -7.47
C THR A 189 1.17 13.72 -8.12
N ASN A 190 1.83 12.95 -8.99
CA ASN A 190 1.17 11.93 -9.80
C ASN A 190 1.78 10.54 -9.53
N LEU A 191 0.92 9.56 -9.29
CA LEU A 191 1.29 8.15 -9.27
C LEU A 191 0.41 7.40 -10.26
N THR A 192 1.01 6.86 -11.32
CA THR A 192 0.35 5.92 -12.22
C THR A 192 0.91 4.52 -11.98
N TYR A 193 0.06 3.51 -11.81
CA TYR A 193 0.54 2.14 -11.72
C TYR A 193 -0.35 1.14 -12.47
N GLN A 194 0.32 0.12 -13.02
CA GLN A 194 -0.27 -1.04 -13.67
C GLN A 194 0.29 -2.30 -13.01
N VAL A 195 -0.60 -3.20 -12.58
CA VAL A 195 -0.24 -4.42 -11.84
C VAL A 195 -0.85 -5.65 -12.52
N SER A 196 -0.05 -6.69 -12.70
CA SER A 196 -0.48 -7.97 -13.26
C SER A 196 0.16 -9.16 -12.54
N GLY A 197 -0.54 -10.29 -12.49
CA GLY A 197 -0.07 -11.47 -11.74
C GLY A 197 -0.20 -11.30 -10.22
N ALA A 198 0.78 -11.82 -9.48
CA ALA A 198 0.89 -11.74 -8.02
C ALA A 198 1.80 -10.58 -7.57
N SER A 199 1.73 -9.43 -8.28
CA SER A 199 2.55 -8.26 -7.98
C SER A 199 1.87 -7.26 -7.04
N ASP A 200 2.67 -6.47 -6.32
CA ASP A 200 2.22 -5.47 -5.34
C ASP A 200 2.86 -4.10 -5.63
N VAL A 201 2.06 -3.04 -5.53
CA VAL A 201 2.54 -1.66 -5.56
C VAL A 201 2.04 -0.93 -4.31
N SER A 202 3.00 -0.61 -3.46
CA SER A 202 2.83 0.16 -2.24
C SER A 202 3.37 1.58 -2.43
N TYR A 203 2.82 2.56 -1.74
CA TYR A 203 3.34 3.93 -1.78
C TYR A 203 3.20 4.67 -0.45
N VAL A 204 4.15 5.57 -0.18
CA VAL A 204 4.08 6.57 0.90
C VAL A 204 3.63 7.92 0.33
N GLY A 205 3.21 8.80 1.24
CA GLY A 205 2.77 10.15 0.90
C GLY A 205 1.31 10.20 0.49
N LYS A 206 0.86 11.40 0.11
CA LYS A 206 -0.49 11.67 -0.41
C LYS A 206 -0.34 12.29 -1.80
N PRO A 207 -0.05 11.49 -2.84
CA PRO A 207 -0.05 12.00 -4.21
C PRO A 207 -1.38 12.69 -4.52
N GLN A 208 -1.33 13.79 -5.25
CA GLN A 208 -2.51 14.55 -5.64
C GLN A 208 -3.42 13.77 -6.60
N THR A 209 -2.83 12.92 -7.43
CA THR A 209 -3.54 12.09 -8.40
C THR A 209 -2.94 10.70 -8.41
N VAL A 210 -3.81 9.69 -8.32
CA VAL A 210 -3.46 8.27 -8.46
C VAL A 210 -4.27 7.71 -9.61
N ILE A 211 -3.58 7.13 -10.60
CA ILE A 211 -4.17 6.48 -11.78
C ILE A 211 -3.81 5.00 -11.74
N VAL A 212 -4.81 4.15 -11.91
CA VAL A 212 -4.66 2.69 -11.93
C VAL A 212 -5.03 2.19 -13.33
N GLU A 213 -4.09 1.53 -14.02
CA GLU A 213 -4.27 1.06 -15.39
C GLU A 213 -4.32 -0.48 -15.47
N ASN A 214 -5.37 -1.06 -16.08
CA ASN A 214 -5.45 -2.47 -16.51
C ASN A 214 -5.01 -3.52 -15.45
N ASN A 215 -5.72 -3.59 -14.31
CA ASN A 215 -5.45 -4.55 -13.25
C ASN A 215 -6.15 -5.90 -13.48
N LYS A 216 -5.39 -6.92 -13.91
CA LYS A 216 -5.87 -8.32 -14.04
C LYS A 216 -5.34 -9.27 -12.96
N GLY A 217 -4.85 -8.73 -11.84
CA GLY A 217 -4.22 -9.48 -10.72
C GLY A 217 -4.99 -9.37 -9.40
N THR A 218 -4.64 -10.21 -8.42
CA THR A 218 -5.17 -10.12 -7.05
C THR A 218 -4.59 -8.87 -6.39
N GLU A 219 -5.45 -7.90 -6.08
CA GLU A 219 -5.00 -6.58 -5.64
C GLU A 219 -4.50 -6.62 -4.19
N LYS A 220 -3.25 -6.18 -3.98
CA LYS A 220 -2.79 -5.65 -2.70
C LYS A 220 -2.44 -4.18 -2.91
N VAL A 221 -3.30 -3.31 -2.41
CA VAL A 221 -3.02 -1.87 -2.31
C VAL A 221 -2.75 -1.57 -0.84
N VAL A 222 -1.48 -1.33 -0.49
CA VAL A 222 -1.10 -0.91 0.86
C VAL A 222 -1.21 0.61 0.95
N ILE A 223 -2.24 1.07 1.67
CA ILE A 223 -2.35 2.46 2.12
C ILE A 223 -1.49 2.61 3.37
N LEU A 224 -0.44 3.44 3.33
CA LEU A 224 0.28 3.80 4.55
C LEU A 224 -0.46 4.91 5.30
N ARG A 225 -0.96 4.52 6.47
CA ARG A 225 -1.36 5.44 7.52
C ARG A 225 -0.16 5.71 8.42
N ASP A 226 0.07 6.99 8.65
CA ASP A 226 0.62 7.47 9.90
C ASP A 226 -0.03 6.71 11.07
N SER A 227 0.81 6.25 11.99
CA SER A 227 0.78 5.13 12.96
C SER A 227 -0.53 4.64 13.65
N THR A 228 -1.73 4.89 13.12
CA THR A 228 -2.99 4.64 13.85
C THR A 228 -4.08 3.93 13.06
N ARG A 229 -3.86 3.48 11.82
CA ARG A 229 -4.98 2.88 11.10
C ARG A 229 -4.54 1.80 10.11
N THR A 230 -5.17 0.63 10.18
CA THR A 230 -5.01 -0.51 9.24
C THR A 230 -6.09 -0.45 8.17
N SER A 231 -5.73 -0.43 6.88
CA SER A 231 -6.70 -0.32 5.77
C SER A 231 -6.88 -1.66 5.05
N SER A 232 -8.13 -1.97 4.74
CA SER A 232 -8.62 -3.23 4.14
C SER A 232 -8.72 -3.17 2.61
N TYR A 233 -8.73 -4.35 2.00
CA TYR A 233 -8.64 -4.65 0.58
C TYR A 233 -9.95 -4.40 -0.20
N TYR A 234 -9.82 -4.05 -1.48
CA TYR A 234 -10.85 -4.25 -2.50
C TYR A 234 -10.23 -4.99 -3.68
N ASN A 235 -11.00 -5.89 -4.31
CA ASN A 235 -10.68 -6.51 -5.58
C ASN A 235 -11.73 -6.01 -6.58
N TYR A 236 -11.33 -5.39 -7.68
CA TYR A 236 -12.14 -5.36 -8.89
C TYR A 236 -11.27 -5.62 -10.12
N SER A 237 -11.71 -6.55 -10.96
CA SER A 237 -10.95 -7.09 -12.07
C SER A 237 -10.97 -6.26 -13.36
N ASP A 238 -11.62 -5.10 -13.37
CA ASP A 238 -11.56 -4.09 -14.45
C ASP A 238 -12.23 -2.79 -13.96
N THR A 239 -11.52 -2.02 -13.13
CA THR A 239 -12.04 -0.73 -12.63
C THR A 239 -10.96 0.32 -12.70
N THR A 240 -11.26 1.44 -13.36
CA THR A 240 -10.42 2.64 -13.30
C THR A 240 -10.97 3.52 -12.17
N SER A 241 -10.22 3.63 -11.08
CA SER A 241 -10.54 4.55 -9.98
C SER A 241 -9.61 5.76 -10.04
N VAL A 242 -10.19 6.95 -10.00
CA VAL A 242 -9.46 8.21 -9.91
C VAL A 242 -9.95 8.95 -8.67
N ASN A 243 -9.05 9.20 -7.74
CA ASN A 243 -9.35 9.99 -6.54
C ASN A 243 -8.79 11.40 -6.71
N VAL A 244 -9.66 12.41 -6.65
CA VAL A 244 -9.29 13.83 -6.68
C VAL A 244 -9.79 14.49 -5.39
N GLY A 245 -8.93 14.56 -4.37
CA GLY A 245 -9.29 15.10 -3.07
C GLY A 245 -10.36 14.25 -2.36
N SER A 246 -11.54 14.82 -2.09
CA SER A 246 -12.71 14.11 -1.52
C SER A 246 -13.65 13.52 -2.59
N LEU A 247 -13.32 13.68 -3.87
CA LEU A 247 -14.10 13.19 -4.99
C LEU A 247 -13.60 11.80 -5.40
N ASN A 248 -14.46 10.80 -5.22
CA ASN A 248 -14.21 9.45 -5.71
C ASN A 248 -14.88 9.34 -7.09
N LEU A 249 -14.06 9.12 -8.13
CA LEU A 249 -14.51 8.71 -9.45
C LEU A 249 -14.18 7.23 -9.65
N GLU A 250 -15.20 6.46 -10.01
CA GLU A 250 -15.11 5.03 -10.26
C GLU A 250 -15.74 4.75 -11.62
N VAL A 251 -14.95 4.19 -12.54
CA VAL A 251 -15.38 3.72 -13.85
C VAL A 251 -15.27 2.21 -13.86
N ILE A 252 -16.43 1.54 -13.86
CA ILE A 252 -16.54 0.08 -13.97
C ILE A 252 -17.03 -0.23 -15.39
N GLU A 253 -16.22 -0.94 -16.16
CA GLU A 253 -16.61 -1.52 -17.45
C GLU A 253 -16.96 -2.99 -17.24
N GLY A 254 -18.19 -3.38 -17.56
CA GLY A 254 -18.61 -4.77 -17.49
C GLY A 254 -19.99 -4.97 -18.12
N ASN A 255 -20.08 -5.91 -19.06
CA ASN A 255 -21.29 -6.36 -19.75
C ASN A 255 -22.25 -5.20 -20.10
N ASP A 256 -21.83 -4.40 -21.07
CA ASP A 256 -22.66 -3.43 -21.79
C ASP A 256 -23.16 -2.22 -20.98
N THR A 257 -22.51 -1.92 -19.85
CA THR A 257 -22.79 -0.73 -19.05
C THR A 257 -21.53 -0.04 -18.51
N THR A 258 -21.41 1.27 -18.72
CA THR A 258 -20.42 2.14 -18.10
C THR A 258 -21.02 2.82 -16.88
N LYS A 259 -20.46 2.61 -15.70
CA LYS A 259 -20.91 3.28 -14.46
C LYS A 259 -19.88 4.33 -14.05
N VAL A 260 -20.32 5.58 -13.89
CA VAL A 260 -19.54 6.71 -13.39
C VAL A 260 -20.13 7.16 -12.06
N SER A 261 -19.43 6.90 -10.96
CA SER A 261 -19.86 7.39 -9.63
C SER A 261 -19.17 8.71 -9.29
N ILE A 262 -19.94 9.71 -8.85
CA ILE A 262 -19.47 11.02 -8.37
C ILE A 262 -20.14 11.30 -7.02
N GLY A 263 -19.40 11.07 -5.93
CA GLY A 263 -19.90 11.27 -4.56
C GLY A 263 -21.12 10.39 -4.24
N GLY A 264 -22.29 11.00 -4.02
CA GLY A 264 -23.55 10.31 -3.73
C GLY A 264 -24.39 9.92 -4.95
N HIS A 265 -23.87 10.14 -6.15
CA HIS A 265 -24.58 9.93 -7.42
C HIS A 265 -23.80 8.94 -8.30
N THR A 266 -24.52 8.09 -9.02
CA THR A 266 -23.99 7.20 -10.05
C THR A 266 -24.73 7.50 -11.34
N LEU A 267 -23.96 7.80 -12.38
CA LEU A 267 -24.39 7.86 -13.75
C LEU A 267 -24.12 6.50 -14.38
N ILE A 268 -25.10 5.91 -15.03
CA ILE A 268 -24.99 4.62 -15.72
C ILE A 268 -25.30 4.89 -17.18
N VAL A 269 -24.35 4.63 -18.07
CA VAL A 269 -24.54 4.65 -19.53
C VAL A 269 -24.63 3.20 -19.99
N ASP A 270 -25.69 2.82 -20.69
CA ASP A 270 -25.73 1.53 -21.39
C ASP A 270 -25.21 1.65 -22.82
N ASP A 271 -24.91 0.53 -23.46
CA ASP A 271 -24.34 0.47 -24.82
C ASP A 271 -25.27 1.05 -25.90
N ASP A 272 -26.57 1.16 -25.62
CA ASP A 272 -27.56 1.81 -26.48
C ASP A 272 -27.54 3.35 -26.33
N GLY A 273 -26.66 3.90 -25.48
CA GLY A 273 -26.50 5.33 -25.24
C GLY A 273 -27.52 5.93 -24.26
N ASN A 274 -28.31 5.10 -23.57
CA ASN A 274 -29.22 5.61 -22.56
C ASN A 274 -28.47 5.93 -21.26
N VAL A 275 -28.82 7.07 -20.67
CA VAL A 275 -28.22 7.55 -19.44
C VAL A 275 -29.21 7.43 -18.29
N LYS A 276 -28.85 6.68 -17.25
CA LYS A 276 -29.60 6.57 -15.99
C LYS A 276 -28.84 7.26 -14.86
N PHE A 277 -29.49 8.24 -14.25
CA PHE A 277 -29.01 8.88 -13.01
C PHE A 277 -29.59 8.16 -11.80
N LYS A 278 -28.71 7.62 -10.95
CA LYS A 278 -29.08 6.98 -9.69
C LYS A 278 -28.45 7.73 -8.53
N ARG A 279 -29.24 8.17 -7.57
CA ARG A 279 -28.71 8.62 -6.27
C ARG A 279 -28.42 7.38 -5.42
N ASN A 280 -27.17 7.20 -5.01
CA ASN A 280 -26.80 6.13 -4.09
C ASN A 280 -27.30 6.47 -2.70
N LYS A 281 -28.45 5.89 -2.33
CA LYS A 281 -28.93 5.90 -0.96
C LYS A 281 -28.01 4.99 -0.15
N LYS A 282 -27.11 5.58 0.65
CA LYS A 282 -26.39 4.83 1.68
C LYS A 282 -27.43 4.15 2.57
N LEU A 283 -27.31 2.84 2.77
CA LEU A 283 -28.08 2.14 3.79
C LEU A 283 -27.89 2.88 5.12
N LYS A 284 -28.95 3.01 5.91
CA LYS A 284 -28.90 3.61 7.25
C LYS A 284 -29.54 2.60 8.21
N PHE A 285 -28.91 2.40 9.36
CA PHE A 285 -29.57 1.75 10.48
C PHE A 285 -30.73 2.66 10.92
N ASN A 286 -31.92 2.09 11.08
CA ASN A 286 -33.11 2.83 11.47
C ASN A 286 -33.65 2.24 12.76
N GLY A 287 -33.58 3.02 13.84
CA GLY A 287 -34.23 2.72 15.11
C GLY A 287 -35.73 3.01 15.05
N HIS A 288 -36.42 2.57 16.10
CA HIS A 288 -37.86 2.78 16.31
C HIS A 288 -38.16 3.30 17.74
N TRP A 289 -37.17 3.90 18.39
CA TRP A 289 -37.28 4.46 19.74
C TRP A 289 -37.90 5.87 19.75
N GLY A 290 -37.60 6.68 18.73
CA GLY A 290 -38.17 8.02 18.59
C GLY A 290 -39.68 7.95 18.33
N GLY A 291 -40.48 8.68 19.12
CA GLY A 291 -41.93 8.68 18.99
C GLY A 291 -42.68 8.78 20.32
N PHE A 292 -43.92 8.29 20.30
CA PHE A 292 -44.84 8.27 21.43
C PHE A 292 -45.02 6.83 21.90
N GLU A 293 -44.81 6.57 23.18
CA GLU A 293 -45.03 5.28 23.81
C GLU A 293 -46.06 5.42 24.92
N LEU A 294 -47.01 4.48 24.99
CA LEU A 294 -48.00 4.38 26.06
C LEU A 294 -47.87 3.02 26.71
N GLY A 295 -47.73 2.99 28.03
CA GLY A 295 -47.58 1.78 28.82
C GLY A 295 -48.45 1.79 30.07
N ILE A 296 -48.55 0.62 30.70
CA ILE A 296 -49.08 0.46 32.05
C ILE A 296 -47.88 0.34 32.98
N ASN A 297 -47.88 1.09 34.08
CA ASN A 297 -46.84 1.00 35.09
C ASN A 297 -47.27 0.12 36.24
N GLY A 298 -46.33 -0.67 36.74
CA GLY A 298 -46.48 -1.34 38.00
C GLY A 298 -45.18 -1.93 38.51
N TYR A 299 -45.27 -2.53 39.68
CA TYR A 299 -44.18 -3.25 40.32
C TYR A 299 -44.75 -4.52 40.94
N VAL A 300 -43.89 -5.52 41.01
CA VAL A 300 -44.22 -6.85 41.50
C VAL A 300 -43.40 -7.16 42.74
N THR A 301 -43.90 -8.07 43.56
CA THR A 301 -43.13 -8.66 44.66
C THR A 301 -41.92 -9.43 44.12
N PRO A 302 -40.93 -9.79 44.97
CA PRO A 302 -39.82 -10.65 44.55
C PRO A 302 -40.26 -11.97 43.91
N ASP A 303 -41.46 -12.46 44.27
CA ASP A 303 -42.09 -13.66 43.69
C ASP A 303 -42.90 -13.37 42.41
N PHE A 304 -42.74 -12.18 41.82
CA PHE A 304 -43.45 -11.71 40.63
C PHE A 304 -44.98 -11.63 40.77
N ASN A 305 -45.50 -11.40 41.97
CA ASN A 305 -46.94 -11.20 42.23
C ASN A 305 -47.29 -9.71 42.29
N THR A 306 -48.53 -9.34 41.99
CA THR A 306 -49.04 -7.96 42.05
C THR A 306 -49.73 -7.62 43.38
N ASN A 307 -49.92 -8.60 44.27
CA ASN A 307 -50.50 -8.42 45.59
C ASN A 307 -49.42 -8.42 46.68
N TRP A 308 -49.32 -7.32 47.43
CA TRP A 308 -48.32 -7.12 48.47
C TRP A 308 -48.73 -7.61 49.88
N GLY A 309 -49.94 -8.17 50.01
CA GLY A 309 -50.49 -8.62 51.29
C GLY A 309 -51.02 -7.47 52.15
N ALA A 310 -51.71 -7.81 53.25
CA ALA A 310 -52.44 -6.84 54.06
C ALA A 310 -51.56 -5.75 54.71
N GLU A 311 -50.30 -6.08 55.01
CA GLU A 311 -49.34 -5.14 55.63
C GLU A 311 -48.92 -4.02 54.67
N TYR A 312 -48.93 -4.30 53.36
CA TYR A 312 -48.47 -3.38 52.31
C TYR A 312 -49.60 -3.02 51.34
N ASP A 313 -50.85 -3.11 51.77
CA ASP A 313 -52.03 -2.85 50.93
C ASP A 313 -52.03 -1.42 50.36
N TYR A 314 -51.41 -0.47 51.09
CA TYR A 314 -51.19 0.91 50.63
C TYR A 314 -50.29 1.04 49.38
N LEU A 315 -49.53 -0.01 49.04
CA LEU A 315 -48.72 -0.13 47.83
C LEU A 315 -49.46 -0.85 46.70
N ASN A 316 -50.66 -1.41 46.92
CA ASN A 316 -51.39 -2.06 45.84
C ASN A 316 -51.80 -1.03 44.78
N LEU A 317 -51.50 -1.32 43.51
CA LEU A 317 -51.78 -0.42 42.40
C LEU A 317 -53.10 -0.74 41.71
N ARG A 318 -53.75 0.32 41.24
CA ARG A 318 -54.76 0.28 40.19
C ARG A 318 -54.06 0.32 38.85
N TYR A 319 -53.68 -0.86 38.36
CA TYR A 319 -52.97 -1.02 37.10
C TYR A 319 -53.73 -0.38 35.93
N GLU A 320 -55.06 -0.44 35.92
CA GLU A 320 -55.89 0.16 34.87
C GLU A 320 -55.83 1.69 34.82
N LYS A 321 -55.27 2.33 35.86
CA LYS A 321 -55.09 3.79 35.95
C LYS A 321 -53.63 4.21 36.13
N SER A 322 -52.72 3.26 36.25
CA SER A 322 -51.29 3.52 36.41
C SER A 322 -50.65 3.46 35.04
N ILE A 323 -50.43 4.63 34.42
CA ILE A 323 -49.99 4.74 33.02
C ILE A 323 -48.62 5.39 32.91
N ALA A 324 -47.85 4.94 31.92
CA ALA A 324 -46.61 5.56 31.48
C ALA A 324 -46.83 6.19 30.12
N VAL A 325 -46.42 7.44 29.98
CA VAL A 325 -46.37 8.12 28.69
C VAL A 325 -44.92 8.53 28.47
N ASN A 326 -44.31 8.01 27.40
CA ASN A 326 -42.99 8.45 26.97
C ASN A 326 -43.09 9.22 25.65
N LEU A 327 -42.41 10.36 25.59
CA LEU A 327 -42.26 11.15 24.38
C LEU A 327 -40.77 11.28 24.06
N ASN A 328 -40.31 10.50 23.08
CA ASN A 328 -38.92 10.45 22.64
C ASN A 328 -38.73 11.41 21.46
N ILE A 329 -38.34 12.65 21.77
CA ILE A 329 -38.29 13.79 20.84
C ILE A 329 -37.07 13.79 19.90
N TYR A 330 -36.02 13.04 20.24
CA TYR A 330 -34.81 12.96 19.41
C TYR A 330 -34.18 11.58 19.50
N GLU A 331 -33.92 10.97 18.34
CA GLU A 331 -33.25 9.67 18.22
C GLU A 331 -31.98 9.80 17.36
N GLN A 332 -30.88 9.20 17.84
CA GLN A 332 -29.62 9.03 17.15
C GLN A 332 -29.33 7.54 16.95
N ASN A 333 -29.24 7.15 15.67
CA ASN A 333 -28.98 5.79 15.22
C ASN A 333 -27.49 5.60 14.90
N ILE A 334 -26.86 4.60 15.52
CA ILE A 334 -25.43 4.28 15.37
C ILE A 334 -25.30 2.84 14.88
N ALA A 335 -24.97 2.63 13.61
CA ALA A 335 -24.75 1.29 13.08
C ALA A 335 -23.44 0.68 13.63
N LEU A 336 -23.48 -0.56 14.12
CA LEU A 336 -22.32 -1.27 14.65
C LEU A 336 -21.68 -2.23 13.64
N ASN A 337 -22.37 -2.55 12.54
CA ASN A 337 -21.87 -3.45 11.52
C ASN A 337 -22.07 -2.90 10.10
N LYS A 338 -21.36 -3.50 9.13
CA LYS A 338 -21.32 -3.04 7.73
C LYS A 338 -22.68 -3.15 7.04
N ASP A 339 -23.44 -4.19 7.35
CA ASP A 339 -24.78 -4.43 6.78
C ASP A 339 -25.86 -3.54 7.42
N LYS A 340 -25.51 -2.81 8.49
CA LYS A 340 -26.35 -1.85 9.22
C LYS A 340 -27.68 -2.42 9.71
N ASN A 341 -27.74 -3.73 9.92
CA ASN A 341 -28.85 -4.42 10.57
C ASN A 341 -28.67 -4.51 12.10
N ILE A 342 -27.47 -4.22 12.61
CA ILE A 342 -27.18 -4.13 14.05
C ILE A 342 -26.72 -2.71 14.35
N GLY A 343 -27.32 -2.10 15.37
CA GLY A 343 -26.97 -0.75 15.79
C GLY A 343 -27.38 -0.44 17.22
N LEU A 344 -26.82 0.64 17.75
CA LEU A 344 -27.23 1.27 18.99
C LEU A 344 -28.16 2.43 18.67
N ILE A 345 -29.15 2.61 19.52
CA ILE A 345 -30.07 3.74 19.50
C ILE A 345 -29.83 4.52 20.79
N THR A 346 -29.67 5.84 20.68
CA THR A 346 -29.61 6.75 21.83
C THR A 346 -30.44 7.98 21.54
N GLY A 347 -30.88 8.72 22.54
CA GLY A 347 -31.76 9.85 22.29
C GLY A 347 -32.17 10.62 23.53
N VAL A 348 -33.06 11.59 23.31
CA VAL A 348 -33.62 12.46 24.34
C VAL A 348 -35.13 12.32 24.33
N GLY A 349 -35.71 12.14 25.52
CA GLY A 349 -37.15 12.01 25.70
C GLY A 349 -37.60 12.45 27.09
N PHE A 350 -38.92 12.56 27.24
CA PHE A 350 -39.60 12.79 28.51
C PHE A 350 -40.40 11.56 28.88
N SER A 351 -40.35 11.18 30.15
CA SER A 351 -41.19 10.12 30.70
C SER A 351 -42.08 10.69 31.79
N TRP A 352 -43.39 10.51 31.63
CA TRP A 352 -44.37 10.75 32.67
C TRP A 352 -44.93 9.43 33.15
N VAL A 353 -44.63 9.11 34.40
CA VAL A 353 -45.04 7.88 35.06
C VAL A 353 -46.04 8.26 36.14
N ASN A 354 -47.28 7.82 35.99
CA ASN A 354 -48.31 8.00 37.01
C ASN A 354 -48.61 6.64 37.67
N TYR A 355 -48.48 6.59 38.99
CA TYR A 355 -48.91 5.46 39.81
C TYR A 355 -50.18 5.84 40.55
N ARG A 356 -51.17 4.95 40.50
CA ARG A 356 -52.41 5.12 41.24
C ARG A 356 -52.65 3.94 42.16
N PHE A 357 -52.77 4.20 43.44
CA PHE A 357 -52.92 3.18 44.48
C PHE A 357 -54.40 2.80 44.72
N ASN A 358 -54.63 1.59 45.24
CA ASN A 358 -55.93 0.96 45.45
C ASN A 358 -56.48 1.08 46.88
N PRO A 359 -55.74 1.72 47.80
CA PRO A 359 -56.28 2.83 48.58
C PRO A 359 -55.69 4.16 48.07
N PRO A 360 -56.42 5.29 48.14
CA PRO A 360 -55.92 6.59 47.73
C PRO A 360 -54.86 7.11 48.72
N THR A 361 -53.66 6.54 48.66
CA THR A 361 -52.54 6.88 49.55
C THR A 361 -51.94 8.24 49.19
N TYR A 362 -51.74 9.10 50.19
CA TYR A 362 -51.08 10.39 50.08
C TYR A 362 -50.07 10.61 51.23
N LEU A 363 -49.11 11.49 50.99
CA LEU A 363 -48.17 11.97 52.02
C LEU A 363 -48.65 13.35 52.47
N GLU A 364 -48.95 13.51 53.75
CA GLU A 364 -49.10 14.84 54.33
C GLU A 364 -47.70 15.46 54.54
N PRO A 365 -47.48 16.74 54.22
CA PRO A 365 -46.16 17.39 54.39
C PRO A 365 -45.60 17.35 55.81
N THR A 366 -46.47 17.15 56.80
CA THR A 366 -46.15 17.16 58.23
C THR A 366 -46.20 15.77 58.88
N SER A 367 -46.59 14.72 58.16
CA SER A 367 -46.73 13.36 58.70
C SER A 367 -45.56 12.49 58.26
N PRO A 368 -44.88 11.76 59.17
CA PRO A 368 -43.85 10.80 58.81
C PRO A 368 -44.42 9.47 58.28
N THR A 369 -45.75 9.34 58.22
CA THR A 369 -46.46 8.14 57.77
C THR A 369 -47.30 8.42 56.53
N LEU A 370 -47.42 7.41 55.66
CA LEU A 370 -48.35 7.44 54.52
C LEU A 370 -49.78 7.26 55.04
N GLU A 371 -50.71 8.08 54.55
CA GLU A 371 -52.14 8.01 54.91
C GLU A 371 -52.95 7.62 53.68
N GLY A 372 -53.92 6.72 53.80
CA GLY A 372 -54.65 6.16 52.65
C GLY A 372 -55.70 5.15 53.01
#